data_AF-A0A349QWT2-F1
#
_entry.id   AF-A0A349QWT2-F1
#
_cell.length_a   1.000
_cell.length_b   1.000
_cell.length_c   1.000
_cell.angle_alpha   90.00
_cell.angle_beta   90.00
_cell.angle_gamma   90.00
#
_symmetry.space_group_name_H-M   'P 1'
#
loop_
_entity.id
_entity.type
_entity.pdbx_description
1 polymer ?
#
loop_
_entity_poly.entity_id
_entity_poly.type
_entity_poly.pdbx_seq_one_letter_code
_entity_poly.pdbx_strand_id
1 'polypeptide(L)'
;MKNDSMNPVKPLVDSIIALRTSLKQYYIQKIKEQQLEITYEMLQVLAALWKKEQMNQQDIAIAIQKSKASVTPLIDNLCKRDLVRRVRDRKS
;
A
#
# COMPACT_ATOMS: atom_id res chain seq x y z
N MET A 1 41.28 -10.31 10.08
CA MET A 1 40.47 -9.32 9.36
C MET A 1 39.57 -10.11 8.42
N LYS A 2 38.27 -10.20 8.71
CA LYS A 2 37.36 -11.06 7.94
C LYS A 2 37.26 -10.50 6.52
N ASN A 3 37.35 -11.40 5.56
CA ASN A 3 37.27 -11.17 4.13
C ASN A 3 35.95 -10.45 3.80
N ASP A 4 35.98 -9.12 3.71
CA ASP A 4 34.97 -8.26 3.07
C ASP A 4 35.05 -8.42 1.53
N SER A 5 35.23 -9.66 1.07
CA SER A 5 35.14 -10.04 -0.33
C SER A 5 33.72 -9.72 -0.77
N MET A 6 33.56 -8.58 -1.46
CA MET A 6 32.38 -8.10 -2.18
C MET A 6 31.18 -9.03 -2.06
N ASN A 7 30.34 -8.86 -1.05
CA ASN A 7 29.07 -9.56 -1.02
C ASN A 7 28.23 -9.04 -2.20
N PRO A 8 28.01 -9.84 -3.27
CA PRO A 8 27.30 -9.38 -4.47
C PRO A 8 25.83 -9.03 -4.17
N VAL A 9 25.31 -9.43 -3.01
CA VAL A 9 23.97 -9.10 -2.54
C VAL A 9 23.88 -7.65 -2.06
N LYS A 10 24.96 -7.02 -1.58
CA LYS A 10 24.90 -5.67 -1.01
C LYS A 10 24.42 -4.62 -2.04
N PRO A 11 24.99 -4.52 -3.26
CA PRO A 11 24.48 -3.57 -4.26
C PRO A 11 23.02 -3.84 -4.65
N LEU A 12 22.58 -5.10 -4.63
CA LEU A 12 21.20 -5.47 -4.91
C LEU A 12 20.25 -5.00 -3.78
N VAL A 13 20.67 -5.14 -2.52
CA VAL A 13 19.93 -4.65 -1.35
C VAL A 13 19.80 -3.13 -1.37
N ASP A 14 20.88 -2.42 -1.67
CA ASP A 14 20.85 -0.96 -1.78
C ASP A 14 19.92 -0.52 -2.92
N SER A 15 20.01 -1.18 -4.08
CA SER A 15 19.18 -0.87 -5.26
C SER A 15 17.69 -1.14 -5.02
N ILE A 16 17.32 -2.24 -4.35
CA ILE A 16 15.91 -2.55 -4.09
C ILE A 16 15.29 -1.58 -3.06
N ILE A 17 16.06 -1.13 -2.07
CA ILE A 17 15.62 -0.11 -1.10
C ILE A 17 15.44 1.24 -1.79
N ALA A 18 16.41 1.64 -2.61
CA ALA A 18 16.34 2.88 -3.38
C ALA A 18 15.11 2.88 -4.32
N LEU A 19 14.91 1.81 -5.09
CA LEU A 19 13.78 1.68 -6.00
C LEU A 19 12.43 1.77 -5.27
N ARG A 20 12.26 1.04 -4.16
CA ARG A 20 11.03 1.10 -3.34
C ARG A 20 10.75 2.51 -2.84
N THR A 21 11.80 3.22 -2.41
CA THR A 21 11.69 4.59 -1.90
C THR A 21 11.29 5.55 -3.02
N SER A 22 11.97 5.48 -4.17
CA SER A 22 11.67 6.33 -5.32
C SER A 22 10.27 6.10 -5.87
N LEU A 23 9.81 4.84 -5.96
CA LEU A 23 8.44 4.52 -6.38
C LEU A 23 7.40 5.10 -5.42
N LYS A 24 7.61 4.94 -4.10
CA LYS A 24 6.71 5.53 -3.09
C LYS A 24 6.66 7.05 -3.24
N GLN A 25 7.81 7.70 -3.37
CA GLN A 25 7.88 9.16 -3.51
C GLN A 25 7.22 9.65 -4.80
N TYR A 26 7.40 8.93 -5.91
CA TYR A 26 6.74 9.24 -7.17
C TYR A 26 5.21 9.31 -7.01
N TYR A 27 4.59 8.29 -6.38
CA TYR A 27 3.15 8.30 -6.19
C TYR A 27 2.68 9.32 -5.16
N ILE A 28 3.43 9.55 -4.07
CA ILE A 28 3.14 10.64 -3.13
C ILE A 28 3.11 11.98 -3.86
N GLN A 29 4.08 12.22 -4.74
CA GLN A 29 4.14 13.44 -5.53
C GLN A 29 2.95 13.54 -6.51
N LYS A 30 2.60 12.44 -7.20
CA LYS A 30 1.44 12.42 -8.11
C LYS A 30 0.11 12.68 -7.41
N ILE A 31 -0.08 12.11 -6.23
CA ILE A 31 -1.26 12.36 -5.38
C ILE A 31 -1.36 13.86 -5.05
N LYS A 32 -0.24 14.50 -4.67
CA LYS A 32 -0.20 15.94 -4.37
C LYS A 32 -0.47 16.81 -5.60
N GLU A 33 0.13 16.49 -6.74
CA GLU A 33 -0.06 17.23 -8.00
C GLU A 33 -1.52 17.22 -8.45
N GLN A 34 -2.21 16.10 -8.26
CA GLN A 34 -3.63 15.95 -8.57
C GLN A 34 -4.55 16.45 -7.45
N GLN A 35 -3.99 17.03 -6.37
CA GLN A 35 -4.73 17.55 -5.22
C GLN A 35 -5.66 16.51 -4.58
N LEU A 36 -5.26 15.23 -4.63
CA LEU A 36 -6.04 14.15 -4.05
C LEU A 36 -5.83 14.13 -2.53
N GLU A 37 -6.92 14.20 -1.77
CA GLU A 37 -6.87 14.18 -0.30
C GLU A 37 -6.67 12.79 0.31
N ILE A 38 -5.87 11.93 -0.33
CA ILE A 38 -5.54 10.57 0.11
C ILE A 38 -4.04 10.39 0.33
N THR A 39 -3.65 9.32 1.04
CA THR A 39 -2.26 8.94 1.22
C THR A 39 -1.86 7.85 0.24
N TYR A 40 -0.56 7.59 0.11
CA TYR A 40 -0.05 6.47 -0.69
C TYR A 40 -0.64 5.13 -0.25
N GLU A 41 -0.75 4.88 1.05
CA GLU A 41 -1.32 3.65 1.58
C GLU A 41 -2.83 3.52 1.27
N MET A 42 -3.57 4.62 1.28
CA MET A 42 -4.97 4.64 0.83
C MET A 42 -5.10 4.36 -0.67
N LEU A 43 -4.20 4.92 -1.49
CA LEU A 43 -4.14 4.62 -2.93
C LEU A 43 -3.89 3.13 -3.17
N GLN A 44 -3.03 2.49 -2.38
CA GLN A 44 -2.81 1.04 -2.48
C GLN A 44 -4.07 0.23 -2.15
N VAL A 45 -4.88 0.65 -1.17
CA VAL A 45 -6.19 0.02 -0.89
C VAL A 45 -7.12 0.15 -2.09
N LEU A 46 -7.23 1.34 -2.68
CA LEU A 46 -8.05 1.56 -3.88
C LEU A 46 -7.58 0.69 -5.05
N ALA A 47 -6.26 0.57 -5.25
CA ALA A 47 -5.69 -0.29 -6.30
C ALA A 47 -5.98 -1.78 -6.08
N ALA A 48 -6.04 -2.24 -4.83
CA ALA A 48 -6.45 -3.62 -4.51
C ALA A 48 -7.93 -3.85 -4.88
N LEU A 49 -8.80 -2.92 -4.51
CA LEU A 49 -10.24 -2.98 -4.80
C LEU A 49 -10.55 -2.83 -6.30
N TRP A 50 -9.74 -2.07 -7.04
CA TRP A 50 -9.90 -1.95 -8.49
C TRP A 50 -9.71 -3.30 -9.22
N LYS A 51 -8.85 -4.18 -8.69
CA LYS A 51 -8.63 -5.52 -9.26
C LYS A 51 -9.75 -6.49 -8.91
N LYS A 52 -10.44 -6.28 -7.78
CA LYS A 52 -11.54 -7.12 -7.29
C LYS A 52 -12.50 -6.24 -6.52
N GLU A 53 -13.67 -5.99 -7.11
CA GLU A 53 -14.66 -5.01 -6.66
C GLU A 53 -15.03 -5.14 -5.17
N GLN A 54 -14.97 -6.37 -4.63
CA GLN A 54 -15.22 -6.63 -3.22
C GLN A 54 -14.11 -7.49 -2.60
N MET A 55 -13.52 -7.00 -1.51
CA MET A 55 -12.51 -7.70 -0.73
C MET A 55 -12.80 -7.56 0.76
N ASN A 56 -12.52 -8.62 1.53
CA ASN A 56 -12.52 -8.51 2.99
C ASN A 56 -11.25 -7.79 3.47
N GLN A 57 -11.24 -7.31 4.72
CA GLN A 57 -10.10 -6.52 5.25
C GLN A 57 -8.78 -7.31 5.32
N GLN A 58 -8.85 -8.63 5.50
CA GLN A 58 -7.67 -9.49 5.55
C GLN A 58 -7.04 -9.62 4.15
N ASP A 59 -7.85 -9.82 3.12
CA ASP A 59 -7.39 -9.90 1.74
C ASP A 59 -6.74 -8.59 1.29
N ILE A 60 -7.33 -7.44 1.68
CA ILE A 60 -6.74 -6.12 1.41
C ILE A 60 -5.38 -6.00 2.10
N ALA A 61 -5.28 -6.40 3.37
CA ALA A 61 -4.03 -6.35 4.13
C ALA A 61 -2.93 -7.20 3.48
N ILE A 62 -3.26 -8.41 3.03
CA ILE A 62 -2.33 -9.28 2.28
C ILE A 62 -1.92 -8.60 0.97
N ALA A 63 -2.88 -8.08 0.20
CA ALA A 63 -2.63 -7.46 -1.10
C ALA A 63 -1.68 -6.27 -1.04
N ILE A 64 -1.75 -5.48 0.04
CA ILE A 64 -0.88 -4.30 0.23
C ILE A 64 0.27 -4.54 1.22
N GLN A 65 0.53 -5.80 1.59
CA GLN A 65 1.62 -6.22 2.48
C GLN A 65 1.62 -5.49 3.84
N LYS A 66 0.44 -5.41 4.47
CA LYS A 66 0.21 -4.78 5.77
C LYS A 66 -0.50 -5.72 6.75
N SER A 67 -0.60 -5.31 8.01
CA SER A 67 -1.44 -5.99 8.99
C SER A 67 -2.90 -5.54 8.88
N LYS A 68 -3.84 -6.43 9.23
CA LYS A 68 -5.27 -6.11 9.28
C LYS A 68 -5.56 -4.86 10.12
N ALA A 69 -4.93 -4.75 11.29
CA ALA A 69 -5.10 -3.61 12.20
C ALA A 69 -4.70 -2.27 11.56
N SER A 70 -3.68 -2.26 10.70
CA SER A 70 -3.25 -1.04 9.99
C SER A 70 -4.10 -0.68 8.78
N VAL A 71 -4.91 -1.62 8.26
CA VAL A 71 -5.80 -1.39 7.13
C VAL A 71 -7.14 -0.80 7.54
N THR A 72 -7.66 -1.16 8.72
CA THR A 72 -8.96 -0.67 9.22
C THR A 72 -9.06 0.87 9.18
N PRO A 73 -8.09 1.64 9.72
CA PRO A 73 -8.15 3.11 9.68
C PRO A 73 -8.06 3.68 8.27
N LEU A 74 -7.33 3.02 7.36
CA LEU A 74 -7.25 3.45 5.95
C LEU A 74 -8.61 3.30 5.27
N ILE A 75 -9.29 2.18 5.48
CA ILE A 75 -10.64 1.94 4.95
C ILE A 75 -11.63 2.93 5.57
N ASP A 76 -11.57 3.17 6.88
CA ASP A 76 -12.45 4.15 7.54
C ASP A 76 -12.25 5.56 6.97
N ASN A 77 -10.99 5.94 6.70
CA ASN A 77 -10.65 7.22 6.10
C ASN A 77 -11.17 7.36 4.66
N LEU A 78 -11.03 6.30 3.86
CA LEU A 78 -11.58 6.22 2.50
C LEU A 78 -13.12 6.24 2.49
N CYS A 79 -13.77 5.61 3.46
CA CYS A 79 -15.24 5.67 3.60
C CYS A 79 -15.72 7.08 3.92
N LYS A 80 -15.02 7.82 4.80
CA LYS A 80 -15.33 9.23 5.11
C LYS A 80 -15.18 10.18 3.92
N ARG A 81 -14.49 9.73 2.86
CA ARG A 81 -14.27 10.46 1.60
C ARG A 81 -15.16 9.95 0.47
N ASP A 82 -16.10 9.06 0.78
CA ASP A 82 -17.00 8.42 -0.20
C ASP A 82 -16.28 7.64 -1.32
N LEU A 83 -15.03 7.23 -1.10
CA LEU A 83 -14.21 6.48 -2.08
C LEU A 83 -14.39 4.96 -1.96
N VAL A 84 -14.80 4.48 -0.79
CA VAL A 84 -15.02 3.06 -0.50
C VAL A 84 -16.28 2.92 0.35
N ARG A 85 -16.98 1.79 0.22
CA ARG A 85 -18.13 1.46 1.07
C ARG A 85 -17.89 0.14 1.78
N ARG A 86 -18.14 0.12 3.10
CA ARG A 86 -18.22 -1.15 3.85
C ARG A 86 -19.57 -1.79 3.63
N VAL A 87 -19.58 -2.97 3.02
CA VAL A 87 -20.77 -3.80 2.90
C VAL A 87 -20.73 -4.82 4.04
N ARG A 88 -21.77 -4.83 4.89
CA ARG A 88 -21.91 -5.92 5.88
C ARG A 88 -22.21 -7.20 5.12
N ASP A 89 -21.51 -8.26 5.50
CA ASP A 89 -21.82 -9.58 4.99
C ASP A 89 -23.26 -9.92 5.39
N ARG A 90 -24.12 -10.20 4.40
CA ARG A 90 -25.42 -10.76 4.70
C ARG A 90 -25.15 -12.21 5.10
N LYS A 91 -25.06 -12.47 6.40
CA LYS A 91 -25.21 -13.84 6.90
C LYS A 91 -26.56 -14.35 6.39
N SER A 92 -26.52 -15.21 5.37
CA SER A 92 -27.62 -16.11 5.05
C SER A 92 -27.63 -17.28 6.02
#